data_AF-A0A3G9JWA3-F1
#
_entry.id   AF-A0A3G9JWA3-F1
#
_cell.length_a   1.000
_cell.length_b   1.000
_cell.length_c   1.000
_cell.angle_alpha   90.00
_cell.angle_beta   90.00
_cell.angle_gamma   90.00
#
_symmetry.space_group_name_H-M   'P 1'
#
loop_
_entity.id
_entity.type
_entity.pdbx_description
1 polymer ?
#
loop_
_entity_poly.entity_id
_entity_poly.type
_entity_poly.pdbx_seq_one_letter_code
_entity_poly.pdbx_strand_id
1 'polypeptide(L)'
;MPLFTPSLKQSGHLDKISITVCNVGSRKLSTQDDYGSSGWQIFAPNLTILGVDADGDACEEANEELVRRNINWQEKHLAIALAKSKGEKTLYVTKHPMCSSLYHPNEDFLNRFNNLPEFANLDFTFDLETTTLDQLCQQENIPSIDFLQIDVQGADLDVLQGGLEILSRSVLGIQIEVEFSPLWLF
;
A
#
# COMPACT_ATOMS: atom_id res chain seq x y z
N MET A 1 -17.48 -10.45 -7.17
CA MET A 1 -18.25 -9.99 -6.00
C MET A 1 -19.28 -11.04 -5.62
N PRO A 2 -19.47 -11.38 -4.33
CA PRO A 2 -20.49 -12.33 -3.89
C PRO A 2 -21.90 -11.89 -4.31
N LEU A 3 -22.77 -12.85 -4.64
CA LEU A 3 -24.13 -12.62 -5.16
C LEU A 3 -25.00 -11.74 -4.23
N PHE A 4 -24.79 -11.79 -2.92
CA PHE A 4 -25.66 -11.14 -1.94
C PHE A 4 -25.19 -9.75 -1.50
N THR A 5 -23.95 -9.34 -1.79
CA THR A 5 -23.41 -8.04 -1.33
C THR A 5 -24.20 -6.84 -1.87
N PRO A 6 -24.62 -6.81 -3.15
CA PRO A 6 -25.51 -5.76 -3.67
C PRO A 6 -26.84 -5.68 -2.92
N SER A 7 -27.44 -6.83 -2.59
CA SER A 7 -28.70 -6.89 -1.86
C SER A 7 -28.54 -6.38 -0.42
N LEU A 8 -27.42 -6.67 0.24
CA LEU A 8 -27.10 -6.12 1.57
C LEU A 8 -26.90 -4.59 1.52
N LYS A 9 -26.28 -4.07 0.46
CA LYS A 9 -26.13 -2.63 0.26
C LYS A 9 -27.48 -1.95 0.03
N GLN A 10 -28.28 -2.49 -0.90
CA GLN A 10 -29.59 -1.94 -1.25
C GLN A 10 -30.57 -1.94 -0.06
N SER A 11 -30.46 -2.92 0.83
CA SER A 11 -31.27 -3.01 2.05
C SER A 11 -30.69 -2.22 3.24
N GLY A 12 -29.61 -1.46 3.05
CA GLY A 12 -29.01 -0.58 4.06
C GLY A 12 -28.25 -1.32 5.17
N HIS A 13 -27.97 -2.61 5.02
CA HIS A 13 -27.22 -3.37 6.04
C HIS A 13 -25.75 -2.97 6.06
N LEU A 14 -25.16 -2.72 4.89
CA LEU A 14 -23.76 -2.29 4.80
C LEU A 14 -23.55 -0.82 5.22
N ASP A 15 -24.60 0.00 5.21
CA ASP A 15 -24.52 1.41 5.66
C ASP A 15 -24.29 1.52 7.17
N LYS A 16 -24.43 0.41 7.91
CA LYS A 16 -24.15 0.33 9.36
C LYS A 16 -22.70 -0.09 9.65
N ILE A 17 -21.93 -0.40 8.61
CA ILE A 17 -20.56 -0.89 8.71
C ILE A 17 -19.64 0.22 8.22
N SER A 18 -18.65 0.56 9.05
CA SER A 18 -17.51 1.37 8.64
C SER A 18 -16.35 0.44 8.33
N ILE A 19 -15.67 0.68 7.21
CA ILE A 19 -14.49 -0.09 6.79
C ILE A 19 -13.33 0.86 6.56
N THR A 20 -12.19 0.58 7.19
CA THR A 20 -10.91 1.20 6.90
C THR A 20 -9.99 0.23 6.17
N VAL A 21 -9.58 0.60 4.96
CA VAL A 21 -8.56 -0.09 4.18
C VAL A 21 -7.26 0.71 4.25
N CYS A 22 -6.14 0.04 4.50
CA CYS A 22 -4.81 0.62 4.33
C CYS A 22 -4.10 -0.11 3.19
N ASN A 23 -3.68 0.64 2.17
CA ASN A 23 -2.90 0.16 1.03
C ASN A 23 -1.48 0.73 1.15
N VAL A 24 -0.52 -0.14 1.49
CA VAL A 24 0.90 0.19 1.55
C VAL A 24 1.57 -0.28 0.26
N GLY A 25 2.18 0.64 -0.48
CA GLY A 25 2.55 0.43 -1.89
C GLY A 25 1.44 0.91 -2.83
N SER A 26 0.89 2.10 -2.57
CA SER A 26 -0.39 2.52 -3.15
C SER A 26 -0.33 3.12 -4.57
N ARG A 27 0.84 3.11 -5.25
CA ARG A 27 0.96 3.59 -6.62
C ARG A 27 -0.05 2.89 -7.54
N LYS A 28 -0.83 3.67 -8.29
CA LYS A 28 -1.84 3.17 -9.23
C LYS A 28 -1.20 2.93 -10.60
N LEU A 29 -0.92 1.66 -10.96
CA LEU A 29 -0.36 1.28 -12.26
C LEU A 29 -1.44 0.86 -13.27
N SER A 30 -2.57 0.42 -12.73
CA SER A 30 -3.72 -0.10 -13.46
C SER A 30 -5.02 0.27 -12.74
N THR A 31 -6.14 -0.02 -13.39
CA THR A 31 -7.47 0.18 -12.78
C THR A 31 -7.72 -0.73 -11.57
N GLN A 32 -6.97 -1.84 -11.43
CA GLN A 32 -7.12 -2.77 -10.31
C GLN A 32 -6.52 -2.22 -9.02
N ASP A 33 -5.57 -1.30 -9.13
CA ASP A 33 -4.91 -0.65 -7.99
C ASP A 33 -5.78 0.47 -7.39
N ASP A 34 -6.85 0.85 -8.08
CA ASP A 34 -7.89 1.71 -7.56
C ASP A 34 -8.89 0.90 -6.72
N TYR A 35 -8.55 0.70 -5.45
CA TYR A 35 -9.39 -0.03 -4.49
C TYR A 35 -10.78 0.59 -4.34
N GLY A 36 -10.85 1.92 -4.35
CA GLY A 36 -12.09 2.68 -4.31
C GLY A 36 -13.01 2.39 -5.50
N SER A 37 -12.49 1.98 -6.65
CA SER A 37 -13.29 1.54 -7.81
C SER A 37 -13.43 0.03 -7.95
N SER A 38 -12.60 -0.75 -7.26
CA SER A 38 -12.45 -2.20 -7.43
C SER A 38 -13.25 -3.03 -6.41
N GLY A 39 -14.38 -2.50 -5.96
CA GLY A 39 -15.38 -3.22 -5.15
C GLY A 39 -15.54 -2.68 -3.74
N TRP A 40 -14.53 -2.01 -3.19
CA TRP A 40 -14.63 -1.42 -1.85
C TRP A 40 -15.65 -0.28 -1.79
N GLN A 41 -15.96 0.40 -2.92
CA GLN A 41 -17.00 1.44 -2.96
C GLN A 41 -18.36 0.98 -2.45
N ILE A 42 -18.61 -0.32 -2.34
CA ILE A 42 -19.86 -0.85 -1.78
C ILE A 42 -20.09 -0.39 -0.33
N PHE A 43 -19.04 -0.02 0.39
CA PHE A 43 -19.12 0.52 1.75
C PHE A 43 -19.26 2.05 1.81
N ALA A 44 -19.14 2.76 0.68
CA ALA A 44 -19.32 4.22 0.64
C ALA A 44 -20.74 4.62 1.13
N PRO A 45 -20.90 5.66 1.97
CA PRO A 45 -19.88 6.65 2.32
C PRO A 45 -19.00 6.28 3.53
N ASN A 46 -19.28 5.16 4.21
CA ASN A 46 -18.57 4.72 5.41
C ASN A 46 -17.32 3.90 5.09
N LEU A 47 -16.63 4.28 4.01
CA LEU A 47 -15.37 3.71 3.59
C LEU A 47 -14.27 4.74 3.80
N THR A 48 -13.20 4.31 4.44
CA THR A 48 -11.95 5.05 4.56
C THR A 48 -10.84 4.25 3.89
N ILE A 49 -10.10 4.87 2.96
CA ILE A 49 -8.92 4.27 2.33
C ILE A 49 -7.71 5.15 2.63
N LEU A 50 -6.68 4.57 3.23
CA LEU A 50 -5.37 5.19 3.40
C LEU A 50 -4.38 4.54 2.44
N GLY A 51 -4.00 5.28 1.40
CA GLY A 51 -2.87 4.92 0.54
C GLY A 51 -1.56 5.45 1.11
N VAL A 52 -0.51 4.64 1.03
CA VAL A 52 0.86 5.01 1.43
C VAL A 52 1.82 4.56 0.35
N ASP A 53 2.66 5.44 -0.15
CA ASP A 53 3.72 5.12 -1.11
C ASP A 53 4.93 6.02 -0.88
N ALA A 54 6.13 5.58 -1.25
CA ALA A 54 7.33 6.42 -1.18
C ALA A 54 7.41 7.43 -2.33
N ASP A 55 6.69 7.18 -3.43
CA ASP A 55 6.61 8.07 -4.58
C ASP A 55 5.62 9.21 -4.33
N GLY A 56 6.16 10.42 -4.11
CA GLY A 56 5.39 11.62 -3.86
C GLY A 56 4.53 12.06 -5.05
N ASP A 57 5.05 11.95 -6.26
CA ASP A 57 4.34 12.35 -7.48
C ASP A 57 3.13 11.43 -7.71
N ALA A 58 3.32 10.12 -7.50
CA ALA A 58 2.22 9.14 -7.58
C ALA A 58 1.12 9.39 -6.53
N CYS A 59 1.51 9.77 -5.30
CA CYS A 59 0.55 10.13 -4.25
C CYS A 59 -0.21 11.42 -4.58
N GLU A 60 0.47 12.43 -5.12
CA GLU A 60 -0.16 13.69 -5.56
C GLU A 60 -1.17 13.43 -6.67
N GLU A 61 -0.78 12.71 -7.73
CA GLU A 61 -1.67 12.35 -8.84
C GLU A 61 -2.90 11.57 -8.35
N ALA A 62 -2.71 10.60 -7.45
CA ALA A 62 -3.82 9.84 -6.87
C ALA A 62 -4.79 10.76 -6.12
N ASN A 63 -4.29 11.69 -5.31
CA ASN A 63 -5.13 12.63 -4.57
C ASN A 63 -5.88 13.61 -5.47
N GLU A 64 -5.22 14.15 -6.50
CA GLU A 64 -5.87 15.03 -7.50
C GLU A 64 -7.01 14.32 -8.22
N GLU A 65 -6.82 13.05 -8.59
CA GLU A 65 -7.85 12.26 -9.25
C GLU A 65 -9.08 12.03 -8.36
N LEU A 66 -8.89 11.80 -7.06
CA LEU A 66 -10.00 11.65 -6.10
C LEU A 66 -10.85 12.93 -6.03
N VAL A 67 -10.21 14.10 -6.07
CA VAL A 67 -10.90 15.40 -6.13
C VAL A 67 -11.66 15.54 -7.44
N ARG A 68 -11.04 15.23 -8.59
CA ARG A 68 -11.70 15.30 -9.92
C ARG A 68 -12.94 14.41 -9.99
N ARG A 69 -12.88 13.23 -9.39
CA ARG A 69 -13.98 12.26 -9.37
C ARG A 69 -15.12 12.61 -8.43
N ASN A 70 -14.90 13.56 -7.50
CA ASN A 70 -15.87 13.93 -6.48
C ASN A 70 -16.42 12.70 -5.74
N ILE A 71 -15.49 11.88 -5.21
CA ILE A 71 -15.80 10.63 -4.51
C ILE A 71 -16.75 10.87 -3.33
N ASN A 72 -17.55 9.86 -2.99
CA ASN A 72 -18.46 9.92 -1.85
C ASN A 72 -18.01 9.07 -0.64
N TRP A 73 -16.73 8.67 -0.60
CA TRP A 73 -16.06 8.07 0.55
C TRP A 73 -14.84 8.90 0.94
N GLN A 74 -14.10 8.46 1.97
CA GLN A 74 -12.87 9.13 2.41
C GLN A 74 -11.67 8.36 1.86
N GLU A 75 -10.82 8.99 1.05
CA GLU A 75 -9.58 8.40 0.57
C GLU A 75 -8.49 9.47 0.50
N LYS A 76 -7.26 9.09 0.88
CA LYS A 76 -6.07 9.93 0.75
C LYS A 76 -4.83 9.07 0.59
N HIS A 77 -3.85 9.58 -0.16
CA HIS A 77 -2.54 8.97 -0.35
C HIS A 77 -1.44 9.82 0.28
N LEU A 78 -0.54 9.20 1.04
CA LEU A 78 0.56 9.86 1.74
C LEU A 78 1.91 9.40 1.20
N ALA A 79 2.77 10.36 0.88
CA ALA A 79 4.14 10.17 0.42
C ALA A 79 5.07 9.80 1.59
N ILE A 80 5.01 8.55 2.04
CA ILE A 80 5.71 8.03 3.22
C ILE A 80 6.22 6.63 2.92
N ALA A 81 7.48 6.37 3.26
CA ALA A 81 8.02 5.02 3.28
C ALA A 81 7.83 4.37 4.67
N LEU A 82 7.18 3.21 4.69
CA LEU A 82 6.99 2.44 5.91
C LEU A 82 8.11 1.41 6.10
N ALA A 83 8.60 1.29 7.33
CA ALA A 83 9.62 0.36 7.73
C ALA A 83 9.37 -0.17 9.15
N LYS A 84 10.23 -1.08 9.61
CA LYS A 84 10.20 -1.66 10.96
C LYS A 84 10.38 -0.61 12.07
N SER A 85 11.14 0.44 11.81
CA SER A 85 11.47 1.48 12.77
C SER A 85 11.66 2.80 12.05
N LYS A 86 11.41 3.91 12.74
CA LYS A 86 11.72 5.25 12.22
C LYS A 86 13.22 5.41 11.93
N GLY A 87 13.55 6.11 10.86
CA GLY A 87 14.90 6.59 10.59
C GLY A 87 15.17 6.79 9.10
N GLU A 88 16.39 7.21 8.78
CA GLU A 88 16.84 7.38 7.41
C GLU A 88 17.13 6.01 6.75
N LYS A 89 16.64 5.83 5.52
CA LYS A 89 16.89 4.66 4.69
C LYS A 89 17.15 5.10 3.26
N THR A 90 17.95 4.33 2.54
CA THR A 90 18.11 4.47 1.10
C THR A 90 16.97 3.74 0.39
N LEU A 91 16.27 4.41 -0.52
CA LEU A 91 15.39 3.77 -1.49
C LEU A 91 16.20 3.43 -2.73
N TYR A 92 16.14 2.16 -3.14
CA TYR A 92 16.73 1.66 -4.37
C TYR A 92 15.67 1.70 -5.48
N VAL A 93 15.72 2.76 -6.29
CA VAL A 93 14.80 2.92 -7.41
C VAL A 93 15.30 2.10 -8.58
N THR A 94 14.46 1.20 -9.05
CA THR A 94 14.76 0.31 -10.17
C THR A 94 14.28 0.91 -11.49
N LYS A 95 14.76 0.36 -12.62
CA LYS A 95 14.40 0.82 -13.97
C LYS A 95 12.89 0.94 -14.21
N HIS A 96 12.09 0.10 -13.57
CA HIS A 96 10.66 0.30 -13.44
C HIS A 96 10.32 0.61 -11.98
N PRO A 97 9.74 1.78 -11.65
CA PRO A 97 9.52 2.19 -10.26
C PRO A 97 8.66 1.25 -9.41
N MET A 98 7.81 0.43 -10.04
CA MET A 98 7.01 -0.61 -9.37
C MET A 98 7.85 -1.67 -8.64
N CYS A 99 9.12 -1.84 -9.03
CA CYS A 99 10.02 -2.79 -8.39
C CYS A 99 10.96 -2.10 -7.40
N SER A 100 10.72 -0.83 -7.02
CA SER A 100 11.62 -0.14 -6.08
C SER A 100 11.46 -0.67 -4.67
N SER A 101 12.56 -0.70 -3.91
CA SER A 101 12.58 -1.29 -2.57
C SER A 101 13.50 -0.54 -1.62
N LEU A 102 13.27 -0.70 -0.30
CA LEU A 102 14.23 -0.33 0.74
C LEU A 102 15.42 -1.32 0.82
N TYR A 103 15.39 -2.39 0.03
CA TYR A 103 16.44 -3.38 -0.08
C TYR A 103 17.09 -3.32 -1.47
N HIS A 104 18.40 -3.57 -1.53
CA HIS A 104 19.12 -3.50 -2.80
C HIS A 104 18.68 -4.65 -3.73
N PRO A 105 18.44 -4.41 -5.03
CA PRO A 105 18.13 -5.48 -5.99
C PRO A 105 19.28 -6.48 -6.08
N ASN A 106 18.97 -7.77 -6.04
CA ASN A 106 19.96 -8.83 -6.23
C ASN A 106 20.24 -9.02 -7.73
N GLU A 107 20.95 -8.09 -8.35
CA GLU A 107 21.19 -8.07 -9.81
C GLU A 107 21.84 -9.37 -10.31
N ASP A 108 22.75 -9.97 -9.54
CA ASP A 108 23.35 -11.28 -9.87
C ASP A 108 22.29 -12.37 -10.04
N PHE A 109 21.24 -12.35 -9.21
CA PHE A 109 20.11 -13.27 -9.31
C PHE A 109 19.13 -12.85 -10.42
N LEU A 110 18.77 -11.57 -10.48
CA LEU A 110 17.80 -11.02 -11.46
C LEU A 110 18.27 -11.23 -12.90
N ASN A 111 19.58 -11.07 -13.16
CA ASN A 111 20.20 -11.23 -14.48
C ASN A 111 20.13 -12.67 -15.03
N ARG A 112 19.65 -13.63 -14.24
CA ARG A 112 19.41 -15.01 -14.68
C ARG A 112 18.08 -15.17 -15.44
N PHE A 113 17.17 -14.20 -15.33
CA PHE A 113 15.85 -14.24 -15.95
C PHE A 113 15.79 -13.35 -17.19
N ASN A 114 15.00 -13.77 -18.18
CA ASN A 114 14.78 -12.95 -19.36
C ASN A 114 13.86 -11.76 -19.00
N ASN A 115 14.18 -10.57 -19.51
CA ASN A 115 13.47 -9.30 -19.33
C ASN A 115 13.40 -8.74 -17.89
N LEU A 116 13.48 -9.55 -16.83
CA LEU A 116 13.39 -9.06 -15.45
C LEU A 116 14.43 -7.95 -15.12
N PRO A 117 15.69 -8.02 -15.61
CA PRO A 117 16.67 -6.94 -15.41
C PRO A 117 16.32 -5.60 -16.07
N GLU A 118 15.38 -5.58 -17.01
CA GLU A 118 14.90 -4.34 -17.62
C GLU A 118 13.93 -3.59 -16.70
N PHE A 119 13.37 -4.27 -15.70
CA PHE A 119 12.45 -3.70 -14.71
C PHE A 119 13.10 -3.54 -13.34
N ALA A 120 13.76 -4.59 -12.84
CA ALA A 120 14.15 -4.70 -11.44
C ALA A 120 15.63 -4.38 -11.15
N ASN A 121 16.47 -4.14 -12.17
CA ASN A 121 17.83 -3.66 -11.90
C ASN A 121 17.79 -2.21 -11.43
N LEU A 122 18.81 -1.84 -10.65
CA LEU A 122 18.97 -0.50 -10.11
C LEU A 122 19.06 0.55 -11.23
N ASP A 123 18.35 1.65 -11.04
CA ASP A 123 18.49 2.86 -11.86
C ASP A 123 19.21 3.96 -11.07
N PHE A 124 18.67 4.34 -9.90
CA PHE A 124 19.30 5.29 -8.98
C PHE A 124 18.88 5.04 -7.53
N THR A 125 19.51 5.77 -6.62
CA THR A 125 19.20 5.73 -5.18
C THR A 125 18.96 7.13 -4.65
N PHE A 126 18.13 7.25 -3.61
CA PHE A 126 18.08 8.44 -2.79
C PHE A 126 17.72 8.09 -1.35
N ASP A 127 18.15 8.94 -0.41
CA ASP A 127 17.86 8.77 1.00
C ASP A 127 16.52 9.44 1.35
N LEU A 128 15.74 8.76 2.18
CA LEU A 128 14.45 9.22 2.66
C LEU A 128 14.26 8.89 4.14
N GLU A 129 13.34 9.61 4.77
CA GLU A 129 12.89 9.30 6.13
C GLU A 129 11.80 8.23 6.09
N THR A 130 11.95 7.22 6.94
CA THR A 130 10.96 6.16 7.15
C THR A 130 10.27 6.33 8.49
N THR A 131 9.06 5.81 8.58
CA THR A 131 8.31 5.68 9.84
C THR A 131 7.69 4.28 9.95
N THR A 132 7.04 3.98 11.06
CA THR A 132 6.35 2.71 11.26
C THR A 132 4.85 2.85 10.96
N LEU A 133 4.18 1.74 10.64
CA LEU A 133 2.72 1.73 10.42
C LEU A 133 1.98 2.19 11.69
N ASP A 134 2.43 1.78 12.87
CA ASP A 134 1.84 2.21 14.14
C ASP A 134 1.97 3.73 14.35
N GLN A 135 3.16 4.28 14.06
CA GLN A 135 3.41 5.72 14.20
C GLN A 135 2.59 6.53 13.19
N LEU A 136 2.47 6.05 11.95
CA LEU A 136 1.61 6.63 10.92
C LEU A 136 0.15 6.65 11.41
N CYS A 137 -0.37 5.53 11.90
CA CYS A 137 -1.74 5.44 12.39
C CYS A 137 -1.99 6.43 13.54
N GLN A 138 -1.01 6.60 14.44
CA GLN A 138 -1.08 7.58 15.52
C GLN A 138 -1.14 9.02 14.99
N GLN A 139 -0.27 9.37 14.04
CA GLN A 139 -0.18 10.73 13.48
C GLN A 139 -1.43 11.12 12.69
N GLU A 140 -1.96 10.17 11.92
CA GLU A 140 -3.13 10.36 11.07
C GLU A 140 -4.46 10.16 11.81
N ASN A 141 -4.42 9.91 13.13
CA ASN A 141 -5.58 9.61 13.97
C ASN A 141 -6.43 8.45 13.40
N ILE A 142 -5.78 7.38 12.96
CA ILE A 142 -6.42 6.17 12.44
C ILE A 142 -6.54 5.15 13.57
N PRO A 143 -7.73 4.99 14.18
CA PRO A 143 -7.91 4.12 15.35
C PRO A 143 -7.90 2.63 14.98
N SER A 144 -8.24 2.30 13.74
CA SER A 144 -8.37 0.91 13.27
C SER A 144 -8.15 0.82 11.76
N ILE A 145 -7.52 -0.27 11.35
CA ILE A 145 -7.48 -0.77 9.98
C ILE A 145 -8.21 -2.12 9.99
N ASP A 146 -9.19 -2.31 9.12
CA ASP A 146 -9.93 -3.57 8.96
C ASP A 146 -9.25 -4.47 7.93
N PHE A 147 -8.74 -3.88 6.84
CA PHE A 147 -8.02 -4.59 5.78
C PHE A 147 -6.70 -3.90 5.46
N LEU A 148 -5.61 -4.66 5.51
CA LEU A 148 -4.26 -4.19 5.22
C LEU A 148 -3.73 -4.87 3.96
N GLN A 149 -3.43 -4.10 2.93
CA GLN A 149 -2.64 -4.55 1.79
C GLN A 149 -1.21 -4.03 1.93
N ILE A 150 -0.24 -4.91 1.68
CA ILE A 150 1.17 -4.55 1.63
C ILE A 150 1.76 -5.08 0.32
N ASP A 151 2.35 -4.18 -0.47
CA ASP A 151 3.11 -4.45 -1.69
C ASP A 151 4.28 -3.45 -1.77
N VAL A 152 5.37 -3.74 -1.08
CA VAL A 152 6.54 -2.85 -1.00
C VAL A 152 7.85 -3.56 -1.34
N GLN A 153 7.75 -4.57 -2.20
CA GLN A 153 8.88 -5.27 -2.84
C GLN A 153 9.99 -5.66 -1.84
N GLY A 154 9.70 -6.64 -0.98
CA GLY A 154 10.66 -7.20 -0.02
C GLY A 154 10.57 -6.56 1.37
N ALA A 155 10.16 -5.30 1.49
CA ALA A 155 9.99 -4.65 2.80
C ALA A 155 8.70 -5.01 3.54
N ASP A 156 7.95 -6.00 3.04
CA ASP A 156 6.61 -6.33 3.54
C ASP A 156 6.64 -6.81 5.00
N LEU A 157 7.66 -7.61 5.36
CA LEU A 157 7.87 -8.03 6.75
C LEU A 157 8.21 -6.85 7.67
N ASP A 158 8.94 -5.87 7.18
CA ASP A 158 9.28 -4.68 7.97
C ASP A 158 8.05 -3.82 8.23
N VAL A 159 7.16 -3.68 7.26
CA VAL A 159 5.87 -3.01 7.45
C VAL A 159 5.04 -3.72 8.52
N LEU A 160 4.98 -5.06 8.49
CA LEU A 160 4.30 -5.84 9.52
C LEU A 160 4.93 -5.65 10.90
N GLN A 161 6.27 -5.68 10.99
CA GLN A 161 6.98 -5.47 12.27
C GLN A 161 6.84 -4.04 12.80
N GLY A 162 6.65 -3.05 11.92
CA GLY A 162 6.34 -1.66 12.28
C GLY A 162 4.86 -1.42 12.63
N GLY A 163 3.99 -2.43 12.49
CA GLY A 163 2.55 -2.33 12.70
C GLY A 163 2.00 -3.26 13.79
N LEU A 164 2.83 -3.77 14.70
CA LEU A 164 2.42 -4.80 15.66
C LEU A 164 1.23 -4.35 16.53
N GLU A 165 1.15 -3.07 16.89
CA GLU A 165 0.04 -2.57 17.70
C GLU A 165 -1.27 -2.57 16.90
N ILE A 166 -1.29 -1.99 15.70
CA ILE A 166 -2.51 -1.93 14.87
C ILE A 166 -2.95 -3.33 14.43
N LEU A 167 -1.99 -4.20 14.08
CA LEU A 167 -2.24 -5.59 13.70
C LEU A 167 -2.91 -6.36 14.82
N SER A 168 -2.43 -6.22 16.06
CA SER A 168 -3.00 -6.93 17.22
C SER A 168 -4.39 -6.43 17.62
N ARG A 169 -4.74 -5.20 17.24
CA ARG A 169 -5.95 -4.52 17.73
C ARG A 169 -7.14 -4.62 16.79
N SER A 170 -6.96 -4.47 15.48
CA SER A 170 -8.09 -4.23 14.57
C SER A 170 -8.08 -4.99 13.24
N VAL A 171 -6.92 -5.43 12.76
CA VAL A 171 -6.81 -5.95 11.39
C VAL A 171 -7.54 -7.28 11.24
N LEU A 172 -8.56 -7.31 10.39
CA LEU A 172 -9.39 -8.49 10.12
C LEU A 172 -8.85 -9.32 8.95
N GLY A 173 -8.16 -8.68 8.00
CA GLY A 173 -7.60 -9.33 6.83
C GLY A 173 -6.33 -8.63 6.35
N ILE A 174 -5.40 -9.44 5.83
CA ILE A 174 -4.15 -8.98 5.23
C ILE A 174 -4.02 -9.60 3.84
N GLN A 175 -3.67 -8.77 2.87
CA GLN A 175 -3.16 -9.19 1.57
C GLN A 175 -1.70 -8.75 1.47
N ILE A 176 -0.80 -9.67 1.15
CA ILE A 176 0.63 -9.44 1.15
C ILE A 176 1.29 -10.36 0.12
N GLU A 177 2.37 -9.88 -0.50
CA GLU A 177 3.19 -10.72 -1.37
C GLU A 177 4.22 -11.51 -0.56
N VAL A 178 4.52 -12.73 -1.00
CA VAL A 178 5.54 -13.58 -0.37
C VAL A 178 6.60 -13.92 -1.40
N GLU A 179 7.82 -13.51 -1.09
CA GLU A 179 8.99 -13.79 -1.92
C GLU A 179 9.66 -15.11 -1.49
N PHE A 180 9.85 -16.03 -2.45
CA PHE A 180 10.53 -17.31 -2.24
C PHE A 180 11.92 -17.39 -2.89
N SER A 181 12.29 -16.38 -3.67
CA SER A 181 13.56 -16.27 -4.39
C SER A 181 14.21 -14.96 -4.00
N PRO A 182 15.52 -14.88 -3.75
CA PRO A 182 16.15 -13.67 -3.22
C PRO A 182 16.27 -12.59 -4.32
N LEU A 183 15.18 -11.91 -4.65
CA LEU A 183 15.15 -10.79 -5.59
C LEU A 183 15.77 -9.54 -4.95
N TRP A 184 15.66 -9.41 -3.63
CA TRP A 184 16.22 -8.32 -2.84
C TRP A 184 17.26 -8.83 -1.81
N LEU A 185 18.19 -7.96 -1.43
CA LEU A 185 19.26 -8.25 -0.47
C LEU A 185 18.88 -7.73 0.93
N PHE A 186 18.46 -8.64 1.82
CA PHE A 186 18.03 -8.40 3.21
C PHE A 186 19.18 -8.28 4.22
#